data_AF-A0A0Q8G511-F1
#
_entry.id   AF-A0A0Q8G511-F1
#
_cell.length_a   1.000
_cell.length_b   1.000
_cell.length_c   1.000
_cell.angle_alpha   90.00
_cell.angle_beta   90.00
_cell.angle_gamma   90.00
#
_symmetry.space_group_name_H-M   'P 1'
#
loop_
_entity.id
_entity.type
_entity.pdbx_description
1 polymer ?
#
loop_
_entity_poly.entity_id
_entity_poly.type
_entity_poly.pdbx_seq_one_letter_code
_entity_poly.pdbx_strand_id
1 'polypeptide(L)'
;MEKVFVVKRAAAKLHATEAAIDAAMVQAAEMMAELVQTRKDLNLSATVGAGATAKVVAAVAALSEARTAMVDAHAVMDEVRLRLGVRTKMMGWEFKMEAAPVADDRLAEAS
;
A
#
# COMPACT_ATOMS: atom_id res chain seq x y z
N MET A 1 1.46 26.06 -6.72
CA MET A 1 2.18 24.85 -7.19
C MET A 1 2.61 23.97 -6.01
N GLU A 2 3.14 24.56 -4.94
CA GLU A 2 3.63 23.89 -3.73
C GLU A 2 2.60 23.00 -2.98
N LYS A 3 1.38 23.50 -2.71
CA LYS A 3 0.36 22.71 -1.97
C LYS A 3 -0.06 21.41 -2.66
N VAL A 4 -0.11 21.41 -4.00
CA VAL A 4 -0.48 20.22 -4.78
C VAL A 4 0.61 19.16 -4.67
N PHE A 5 1.88 19.58 -4.67
CA PHE A 5 3.01 18.67 -4.48
C PHE A 5 2.99 18.02 -3.09
N VAL A 6 2.72 18.80 -2.04
CA VAL A 6 2.61 18.27 -0.65
C VAL A 6 1.49 17.25 -0.55
N VAL A 7 0.30 17.54 -1.10
CA VAL A 7 -0.85 16.62 -1.09
C VAL A 7 -0.54 15.35 -1.89
N LYS A 8 0.07 15.45 -3.07
CA LYS A 8 0.49 14.28 -3.86
C LYS A 8 1.48 13.39 -3.11
N ARG A 9 2.45 14.00 -2.41
CA ARG A 9 3.42 13.25 -1.60
C ARG A 9 2.73 12.50 -0.45
N ALA A 10 1.77 13.14 0.22
CA ALA A 10 0.99 12.50 1.28
C ALA A 10 0.16 11.34 0.74
N ALA A 11 -0.54 11.52 -0.40
CA ALA A 11 -1.31 10.47 -1.04
C ALA A 11 -0.44 9.29 -1.48
N ALA A 12 0.73 9.54 -2.07
CA ALA A 12 1.68 8.49 -2.44
C ALA A 12 2.13 7.66 -1.23
N LYS A 13 2.38 8.32 -0.08
CA LYS A 13 2.76 7.63 1.15
C LYS A 13 1.63 6.82 1.74
N LEU A 14 0.41 7.36 1.73
CA LEU A 14 -0.78 6.66 2.19
C LEU A 14 -0.98 5.34 1.43
N HIS A 15 -0.97 5.37 0.10
CA HIS A 15 -1.09 4.18 -0.73
C HIS A 15 0.07 3.19 -0.53
N ALA A 16 1.30 3.68 -0.38
CA ALA A 16 2.44 2.82 -0.09
C ALA A 16 2.31 2.12 1.26
N THR A 17 1.73 2.79 2.27
CA THR A 17 1.44 2.19 3.57
C THR A 17 0.34 1.14 3.48
N GLU A 18 -0.75 1.41 2.75
CA GLU A 18 -1.82 0.41 2.50
C GLU A 18 -1.24 -0.85 1.84
N ALA A 19 -0.45 -0.68 0.77
CA ALA A 19 0.19 -1.79 0.07
C ALA A 19 1.16 -2.58 0.97
N ALA A 20 1.88 -1.88 1.87
CA ALA A 20 2.79 -2.54 2.82
C ALA A 20 2.03 -3.38 3.86
N ILE A 21 0.85 -2.93 4.30
CA ILE A 21 -0.01 -3.70 5.21
C ILE A 21 -0.55 -4.95 4.49
N ASP A 22 -1.04 -4.80 3.26
CA ASP A 22 -1.51 -5.93 2.46
C ASP A 22 -0.38 -6.96 2.23
N ALA A 23 0.84 -6.51 1.93
CA ALA A 23 2.00 -7.38 1.81
C ALA A 23 2.35 -8.09 3.13
N ALA A 24 2.25 -7.39 4.27
CA ALA A 24 2.48 -7.98 5.59
C ALA A 24 1.42 -9.04 5.93
N MET A 25 0.16 -8.84 5.53
CA MET A 25 -0.91 -9.83 5.69
C MET A 25 -0.61 -11.12 4.91
N VAL A 26 -0.14 -11.00 3.67
CA VAL A 26 0.27 -12.15 2.85
C VAL A 26 1.41 -12.92 3.54
N GLN A 27 2.47 -12.23 3.94
CA GLN A 27 3.62 -12.87 4.61
C GLN A 27 3.23 -13.54 5.93
N ALA A 28 2.33 -12.94 6.71
CA ALA A 28 1.86 -13.53 7.95
C ALA A 28 1.00 -14.79 7.71
N ALA A 29 0.21 -14.82 6.64
CA ALA A 29 -0.54 -16.00 6.23
C ALA A 29 0.38 -17.13 5.75
N GLU A 30 1.40 -16.80 4.95
CA GLU A 30 2.44 -17.76 4.53
C GLU A 30 3.18 -18.35 5.73
N MET A 31 3.57 -17.52 6.70
CA MET A 31 4.21 -17.98 7.93
C MET A 31 3.32 -18.97 8.72
N MET A 32 2.01 -18.72 8.78
CA MET A 32 1.08 -19.63 9.43
C MET A 32 0.99 -20.98 8.70
N ALA A 33 0.99 -20.97 7.36
CA ALA A 33 1.04 -22.20 6.58
C ALA A 33 2.34 -22.97 6.82
N GLU A 34 3.48 -22.27 6.83
CA GLU A 34 4.80 -22.84 7.06
C GLU A 34 4.92 -23.49 8.45
N LEU A 35 4.39 -22.84 9.50
CA LEU A 35 4.36 -23.42 10.85
C LEU A 35 3.61 -24.76 10.90
N VAL A 36 2.50 -24.87 10.18
CA VAL A 36 1.71 -26.11 10.12
C VAL A 36 2.44 -27.17 9.29
N GLN A 37 3.09 -26.77 8.20
CA GLN A 37 3.81 -27.69 7.32
C GLN A 37 5.09 -28.22 7.97
N THR A 38 5.95 -27.35 8.50
CA THR A 38 7.14 -27.72 9.26
C THR A 38 6.80 -28.71 10.38
N ARG A 39 5.69 -28.49 11.11
CA ARG A 39 5.24 -29.44 12.15
C ARG A 39 4.93 -30.82 11.58
N LYS A 40 4.26 -30.89 10.43
CA LYS A 40 3.93 -32.16 9.76
C LYS A 40 5.19 -32.85 9.23
N ASP A 41 6.09 -32.10 8.60
CA ASP A 41 7.32 -32.64 8.02
C ASP A 41 8.23 -33.28 9.08
N LEU A 42 8.22 -32.71 10.29
CA LEU A 42 8.94 -33.22 11.45
C LEU A 42 8.16 -34.27 12.27
N ASN A 43 6.95 -34.66 11.84
CA ASN A 43 6.06 -35.58 12.55
C ASN A 43 5.79 -35.19 14.01
N LEU A 44 5.69 -33.89 14.28
CA LEU A 44 5.50 -33.36 15.63
C LEU A 44 4.02 -33.31 16.01
N SER A 45 3.76 -33.44 17.32
CA SER A 45 2.40 -33.29 17.89
C SER A 45 1.81 -31.91 17.60
N ALA A 46 0.48 -31.85 17.43
CA ALA A 46 -0.26 -30.62 17.17
C ALA A 46 -0.07 -29.54 18.26
N THR A 47 0.31 -29.95 19.48
CA THR A 47 0.58 -29.06 20.61
C THR A 47 1.93 -28.34 20.50
N VAL A 48 2.87 -28.89 19.74
CA VAL A 48 4.19 -28.28 19.52
C VAL A 48 4.02 -27.01 18.69
N GLY A 49 4.46 -25.88 19.24
CA GLY A 49 4.33 -24.58 18.58
C GLY A 49 2.92 -23.98 18.59
N ALA A 50 1.92 -24.60 19.23
CA ALA A 50 0.54 -24.10 19.24
C ALA A 50 0.43 -22.66 19.77
N GLY A 51 1.23 -22.31 20.80
CA GLY A 51 1.30 -20.94 21.31
C GLY A 51 1.94 -19.95 20.32
N ALA A 52 2.87 -20.39 19.47
CA ALA A 52 3.44 -19.57 18.41
C ALA A 52 2.43 -19.35 17.28
N THR A 53 1.72 -20.41 16.85
CA THR A 53 0.62 -20.29 15.89
C THR A 53 -0.47 -19.34 16.39
N ALA A 54 -0.85 -19.41 17.67
CA ALA A 54 -1.82 -18.49 18.25
C ALA A 54 -1.37 -17.02 18.18
N LYS A 55 -0.08 -16.75 18.40
CA LYS A 55 0.49 -15.40 18.27
C LYS A 55 0.51 -14.91 16.82
N VAL A 56 0.79 -15.78 15.86
CA VAL A 56 0.72 -15.43 14.42
C VAL A 56 -0.72 -15.09 14.02
N VAL A 57 -1.70 -15.88 14.47
CA VAL A 57 -3.12 -15.58 14.24
C VAL A 57 -3.51 -14.22 14.84
N ALA A 58 -3.07 -13.93 16.06
CA ALA A 58 -3.30 -12.63 16.70
C ALA A 58 -2.65 -11.48 15.91
N ALA A 59 -1.46 -11.68 15.34
CA ALA A 59 -0.81 -10.70 14.48
C ALA A 59 -1.59 -10.44 13.18
N VAL A 60 -2.13 -11.49 12.54
CA VAL A 60 -2.99 -11.35 11.35
C VAL A 60 -4.26 -10.56 11.68
N ALA A 61 -4.88 -10.82 12.84
CA ALA A 61 -6.05 -10.06 13.28
C ALA A 61 -5.72 -8.56 13.45
N ALA A 62 -4.60 -8.24 14.13
CA ALA A 62 -4.15 -6.86 14.30
C ALA A 62 -3.83 -6.16 12.97
N LEU A 63 -3.25 -6.87 11.99
CA LEU A 63 -3.02 -6.35 10.65
C LEU A 63 -4.35 -6.05 9.93
N SER A 64 -5.37 -6.90 10.11
CA SER A 64 -6.70 -6.65 9.55
C SER A 64 -7.35 -5.40 10.14
N GLU A 65 -7.20 -5.17 11.46
CA GLU A 65 -7.67 -3.93 12.11
C GLU A 65 -6.91 -2.71 11.59
N ALA A 66 -5.58 -2.81 11.44
CA ALA A 66 -4.75 -1.75 10.89
C ALA A 66 -5.18 -1.38 9.45
N ARG A 67 -5.51 -2.38 8.62
CA ARG A 67 -6.03 -2.15 7.27
C ARG A 67 -7.32 -1.35 7.28
N THR A 68 -8.29 -1.73 8.12
CA THR A 68 -9.55 -0.98 8.26
C THR A 68 -9.30 0.47 8.67
N ALA A 69 -8.47 0.69 9.70
CA ALA A 69 -8.14 2.03 10.17
C ALA A 69 -7.45 2.87 9.07
N MET A 70 -6.60 2.27 8.24
CA MET A 70 -5.95 2.96 7.13
C MET A 70 -6.91 3.35 6.02
N VAL A 71 -7.87 2.48 5.68
CA VAL A 71 -8.92 2.78 4.69
C VAL A 71 -9.82 3.92 5.17
N ASP A 72 -10.19 3.93 6.47
CA ASP A 72 -10.97 5.01 7.06
C ASP A 72 -10.19 6.33 7.02
N ALA A 73 -8.90 6.29 7.39
CA ALA A 73 -8.01 7.45 7.30
C ALA A 73 -7.89 7.96 5.85
N HIS A 74 -7.83 7.06 4.88
CA HIS A 74 -7.82 7.41 3.46
C HIS A 74 -9.09 8.15 3.06
N ALA A 75 -10.27 7.64 3.41
CA ALA A 75 -11.54 8.29 3.10
C ALA A 75 -11.59 9.72 3.66
N VAL A 76 -11.15 9.92 4.91
CA VAL A 76 -11.07 11.26 5.53
C VAL A 76 -10.09 12.17 4.76
N MET A 77 -8.93 11.65 4.39
CA MET A 77 -7.93 12.42 3.63
C MET A 77 -8.39 12.76 2.21
N ASP A 78 -9.27 11.94 1.62
CA ASP A 78 -9.96 12.20 0.35
C ASP A 78 -10.84 13.46 0.46
N GLU A 79 -11.64 13.56 1.52
CA GLU A 79 -12.43 14.76 1.78
C GLU A 79 -11.55 16.00 1.99
N VAL A 80 -10.46 15.86 2.75
CA VAL A 80 -9.54 16.97 3.04
C VAL A 80 -8.90 17.50 1.76
N ARG A 81 -8.43 16.64 0.84
CA ARG A 81 -7.84 17.10 -0.42
C ARG A 81 -8.86 17.87 -1.28
N LEU A 82 -10.14 17.46 -1.26
CA LEU A 82 -11.21 18.13 -1.99
C LEU A 82 -11.50 19.52 -1.39
N ARG A 83 -11.55 19.64 -0.06
CA ARG A 83 -11.70 20.92 0.66
C ARG A 83 -10.53 21.88 0.39
N LEU A 84 -9.32 21.36 0.17
CA LEU A 84 -8.14 22.15 -0.21
C LEU A 84 -8.13 22.58 -1.70
N GLY A 85 -9.12 22.14 -2.48
CA GLY A 85 -9.26 22.38 -3.91
C GLY A 85 -8.32 21.53 -4.77
N VAL A 86 -7.76 20.44 -4.22
CA VAL A 86 -6.89 19.51 -4.96
C VAL A 86 -7.74 18.35 -5.46
N ARG A 87 -8.12 18.41 -6.74
CA ARG A 87 -8.89 17.35 -7.41
C ARG A 87 -7.96 16.38 -8.13
N THR A 88 -8.26 15.09 -8.00
CA THR A 88 -7.69 14.03 -8.83
C THR A 88 -8.25 14.15 -10.25
N LYS A 89 -7.39 14.13 -11.26
CA LYS A 89 -7.82 13.87 -12.65
C LYS A 89 -8.07 12.37 -12.77
N MET A 90 -9.09 11.97 -13.54
CA MET A 90 -9.41 10.59 -13.92
C MET A 90 -8.30 10.00 -14.83
N MET A 91 -7.06 9.95 -14.34
CA MET A 91 -5.96 9.23 -14.95
C MET A 91 -5.44 8.32 -13.85
N GLY A 92 -5.72 7.02 -13.99
CA GLY A 92 -5.34 6.01 -13.00
C GLY A 92 -3.88 6.10 -12.61
N TRP A 93 -3.57 5.83 -11.35
CA TRP A 93 -2.23 5.87 -10.77
C TRP A 93 -1.23 4.91 -11.45
N GLU A 94 -1.72 3.98 -12.28
CA GLU A 94 -0.91 3.02 -13.04
C GLU A 94 -0.35 3.57 -14.35
N PHE A 95 -0.78 4.75 -14.82
CA PHE A 95 -0.09 5.41 -15.93
C PHE A 95 1.12 6.17 -15.39
N LYS A 96 2.20 5.42 -15.18
CA LYS A 96 3.56 5.96 -15.11
C LYS A 96 3.81 6.69 -16.43
N MET A 97 3.59 8.00 -16.43
CA MET A 97 3.81 8.84 -17.59
C MET A 97 5.32 8.91 -17.83
N GLU A 98 5.82 8.00 -18.67
CA GLU A 98 7.10 8.18 -19.34
C GLU A 98 6.99 9.52 -20.08
N ALA A 99 7.88 10.46 -19.75
CA ALA A 99 7.81 11.82 -20.22
C ALA A 99 7.80 11.86 -21.75
N ALA A 100 6.72 12.35 -22.34
CA ALA A 100 6.66 12.59 -23.78
C ALA A 100 7.76 13.61 -24.17
N PRO A 101 8.56 13.36 -25.22
CA PRO A 101 9.50 14.33 -25.71
C PRO A 101 8.71 15.51 -26.28
N VAL A 102 8.92 16.69 -25.72
CA VAL A 102 8.39 17.95 -26.24
C VAL A 102 9.06 18.19 -27.58
N ALA A 103 8.29 18.12 -28.67
CA ALA A 103 8.72 18.57 -29.98
C ALA A 103 8.89 20.09 -29.93
N ASP A 104 10.13 20.55 -30.06
CA ASP A 104 10.48 21.94 -30.30
C ASP A 104 10.18 22.26 -31.76
N ASP A 105 9.01 22.85 -31.98
CA ASP A 105 8.56 23.32 -33.28
C ASP A 105 8.24 24.81 -33.10
N ARG A 106 9.31 25.61 -32.96
CA ARG A 106 9.41 27.04 -33.29
C ARG A 106 10.69 27.63 -32.69
N LEU A 107 11.80 27.63 -33.44
CA LEU A 107 12.82 28.70 -33.44
C LEU A 107 13.80 28.46 -34.61
N ALA A 108 14.03 29.52 -35.40
CA ALA A 108 14.98 29.66 -36.52
C ALA A 108 14.48 29.41 -37.95
N GLU A 109 13.34 30.02 -38.30
CA GLU A 109 13.38 30.97 -39.43
C GLU A 109 13.95 32.28 -38.90
N ALA A 110 15.29 32.39 -38.87
CA ALA A 110 16.03 33.66 -38.81
C ALA A 110 17.54 33.38 -38.90
N SER A 111 18.12 33.75 -40.05
CA SER A 111 19.55 33.70 -40.47
C SER A 111 19.98 32.46 -41.24
#